data_AF-A0A350EWM9-F1
#
_entry.id   AF-A0A350EWM9-F1
#
_cell.length_a   1.000
_cell.length_b   1.000
_cell.length_c   1.000
_cell.angle_alpha   90.00
_cell.angle_beta   90.00
_cell.angle_gamma   90.00
#
_symmetry.space_group_name_H-M   'P 1'
#
loop_
_entity.id
_entity.type
_entity.pdbx_description
1 polymer ?
#
loop_
_entity_poly.entity_id
_entity_poly.type
_entity_poly.pdbx_seq_one_letter_code
_entity_poly.pdbx_strand_id
1 'polypeptide(L)'
;MPQQRYRKFKRTWGTFYAYDNLTGNSVSLKTKNKVEADRKVHAMNQAESQPAMNLGLARVYMNGADPKLASRTWQEVMEGIVAQKSDETRRRWEVAMKDRNFDGIRNRPVAETRPEHFFKALSDGKVST
;
A
#
# COMPACT_ATOMS: atom_id res chain seq x y z
N MET A 1 4.20 -19.61 21.20
CA MET A 1 4.48 -18.20 20.89
C MET A 1 4.34 -18.01 19.39
N PRO A 2 3.55 -17.05 18.87
CA PRO A 2 3.52 -16.80 17.43
C PRO A 2 4.94 -16.43 16.95
N GLN A 3 5.39 -17.09 15.88
CA GLN A 3 6.72 -16.90 15.31
C GLN A 3 6.83 -15.47 14.76
N GLN A 4 7.74 -14.65 15.30
CA GLN A 4 7.99 -13.30 14.78
C GLN A 4 8.44 -13.35 13.32
N ARG A 5 7.87 -12.48 12.46
CA ARG A 5 8.17 -12.44 11.01
C ARG A 5 9.65 -12.13 10.77
N TYR A 6 10.21 -11.17 11.48
CA TYR A 6 11.61 -10.78 11.36
C TYR A 6 12.45 -11.31 12.53
N ARG A 7 13.61 -11.90 12.21
CA ARG A 7 14.66 -12.23 13.19
C ARG A 7 15.96 -11.51 12.85
N LYS A 8 16.73 -11.11 13.86
CA LYS A 8 18.03 -10.46 13.63
C LYS A 8 19.18 -11.47 13.51
N PHE A 9 20.19 -11.14 12.72
CA PHE A 9 21.48 -11.82 12.72
C PHE A 9 22.62 -10.83 12.40
N LYS A 10 23.86 -11.22 12.69
CA LYS A 10 25.06 -10.41 12.46
C LYS A 10 25.90 -11.05 11.36
N ARG A 11 26.33 -10.28 10.37
CA ARG A 11 27.26 -10.76 9.32
C ARG A 11 28.72 -10.55 9.73
N THR A 12 29.65 -11.20 9.05
CA THR A 12 31.08 -11.23 9.36
C THR A 12 31.70 -9.83 9.49
N TRP A 13 31.27 -8.86 8.67
CA TRP A 13 31.72 -7.46 8.72
C TRP A 13 31.08 -6.60 9.85
N GLY A 14 30.30 -7.23 10.72
CA GLY A 14 29.83 -6.64 11.96
C GLY A 14 28.46 -5.94 11.90
N THR A 15 27.88 -5.74 10.72
CA THR A 15 26.57 -5.11 10.54
C THR A 15 25.44 -6.11 10.82
N PHE A 16 24.41 -5.65 11.52
CA PHE A 16 23.19 -6.42 11.76
C PHE A 16 22.21 -6.38 10.58
N TYR A 17 21.51 -7.49 10.38
CA TYR A 17 20.49 -7.68 9.35
C TYR A 17 19.21 -8.22 9.99
N ALA A 18 18.07 -7.89 9.39
CA ALA A 18 16.80 -8.57 9.65
C ALA A 18 16.55 -9.59 8.54
N TYR A 19 16.27 -10.82 8.94
CA TYR A 19 15.85 -11.92 8.07
C TYR A 19 14.33 -12.04 8.15
N ASP A 20 13.65 -11.98 7.01
CA ASP A 20 12.22 -12.21 6.88
C ASP A 20 11.96 -13.72 6.77
N ASN A 21 11.33 -14.30 7.78
CA ASN A 21 11.01 -15.73 7.81
C ASN A 21 9.94 -16.12 6.78
N LEU A 22 9.19 -15.15 6.23
CA LEU A 22 8.16 -15.40 5.23
C LEU A 22 8.74 -15.43 3.81
N THR A 23 9.58 -14.45 3.48
CA THR A 23 10.11 -14.29 2.10
C THR A 23 11.51 -14.90 1.91
N GLY A 24 12.21 -15.26 3.00
CA GLY A 24 13.59 -15.73 2.95
C GLY A 24 14.62 -14.64 2.68
N ASN A 25 14.19 -13.38 2.54
CA ASN A 25 15.05 -12.26 2.23
C ASN A 25 15.70 -11.65 3.47
N SER A 26 16.86 -11.01 3.29
CA SER A 26 17.55 -10.28 4.37
C SER A 26 17.76 -8.81 4.01
N VAL A 27 17.45 -7.92 4.95
CA VAL A 27 17.67 -6.47 4.83
C VAL A 27 18.69 -5.99 5.86
N SER A 28 19.57 -5.07 5.46
CA SER A 28 20.56 -4.49 6.37
C SER A 28 19.90 -3.52 7.35
N LEU A 29 20.17 -3.66 8.65
CA LEU A 29 19.74 -2.71 9.68
C LEU A 29 20.65 -1.48 9.76
N LYS A 30 21.71 -1.42 8.93
CA LYS A 30 22.69 -0.33 8.86
C LYS A 30 23.27 0.07 10.22
N THR A 31 23.42 -0.89 11.14
CA THR A 31 24.00 -0.66 12.45
C THR A 31 24.87 -1.84 12.88
N LYS A 32 25.93 -1.53 13.64
CA LYS A 32 26.76 -2.51 14.35
C LYS A 32 26.41 -2.59 15.84
N ASN A 33 25.48 -1.76 16.33
CA ASN A 33 25.05 -1.72 17.71
C ASN A 33 23.91 -2.74 17.95
N LYS A 34 24.12 -3.64 18.91
CA LYS A 34 23.14 -4.71 19.24
C LYS A 34 21.81 -4.15 19.73
N VAL A 35 21.83 -3.13 20.59
CA VAL A 35 20.63 -2.51 21.18
C VAL A 35 19.82 -1.80 20.11
N GLU A 36 20.49 -1.08 19.21
CA GLU A 36 19.84 -0.42 18.09
C GLU A 36 19.23 -1.43 17.12
N ALA A 37 19.93 -2.54 16.85
CA ALA A 37 19.41 -3.64 16.04
C ALA A 37 18.17 -4.29 16.69
N ASP A 38 18.16 -4.48 18.01
CA ASP A 38 16.98 -4.98 18.75
C ASP A 38 15.79 -4.06 18.58
N ARG A 39 15.97 -2.75 18.78
CA ARG A 39 14.91 -1.76 18.59
C ARG A 39 14.35 -1.79 17.17
N LYS A 40 15.21 -1.87 16.16
CA LYS A 40 14.80 -1.92 14.75
C LYS A 40 13.99 -3.17 14.43
N VAL A 41 14.44 -4.36 14.82
CA VAL A 41 13.68 -5.61 14.57
C VAL A 41 12.38 -5.65 15.36
N HIS A 42 12.39 -5.15 16.59
CA HIS A 42 11.17 -5.04 17.37
C HIS A 42 10.14 -4.13 16.69
N ALA A 43 10.55 -2.95 16.21
CA ALA A 43 9.69 -2.04 15.46
C ALA A 43 9.14 -2.68 14.16
N MET A 44 9.97 -3.42 13.42
CA MET A 44 9.53 -4.15 12.21
C MET A 44 8.45 -5.20 12.54
N ASN A 45 8.64 -5.96 13.63
CA ASN A 45 7.67 -6.95 14.06
C ASN A 45 6.39 -6.31 14.63
N GLN A 46 6.50 -5.18 15.34
CA GLN A 46 5.35 -4.43 15.82
C GLN A 46 4.51 -3.89 14.65
N ALA A 47 5.17 -3.28 13.66
CA ALA A 47 4.52 -2.78 12.46
C ALA A 47 3.76 -3.91 11.73
N GLU A 48 4.37 -5.09 11.61
CA GLU A 48 3.70 -6.24 10.99
C GLU A 48 2.56 -6.79 11.85
N SER A 49 2.71 -6.81 13.18
CA SER A 49 1.70 -7.36 14.09
C SER A 49 0.42 -6.52 14.16
N GLN A 50 0.47 -5.26 13.72
CA GLN A 50 -0.66 -4.34 13.73
C GLN A 50 -0.84 -3.61 12.40
N PRO A 51 -1.20 -4.31 11.29
CA PRO A 51 -1.42 -3.67 10.00
C PRO A 51 -2.50 -2.57 10.06
N ALA A 52 -3.52 -2.78 10.91
CA ALA A 52 -4.59 -1.81 11.16
C ALA A 52 -4.10 -0.53 11.87
N MET A 53 -3.11 -0.63 12.77
CA MET A 53 -2.58 0.54 13.48
C MET A 53 -1.67 1.40 12.56
N ASN A 54 -0.93 0.77 11.64
CA ASN A 54 -0.16 1.49 10.63
C ASN A 54 -1.05 2.25 9.64
N LEU A 55 -2.21 1.67 9.29
CA LEU A 55 -3.26 2.36 8.53
C LEU A 55 -3.85 3.54 9.31
N GLY A 56 -4.09 3.38 10.61
CA GLY A 56 -4.53 4.48 11.49
C GLY A 56 -3.54 5.65 11.52
N LEU A 57 -2.25 5.36 11.70
CA LEU A 57 -1.18 6.37 11.67
C LEU A 57 -1.04 7.02 10.28
N ALA A 58 -1.08 6.23 9.20
CA ALA A 58 -1.07 6.75 7.84
C ALA A 58 -2.25 7.70 7.59
N ARG A 59 -3.47 7.36 8.06
CA ARG A 59 -4.65 8.23 7.99
C ARG A 59 -4.44 9.55 8.76
N VAL A 60 -3.85 9.52 9.95
CA VAL A 60 -3.57 10.74 10.73
C VAL A 60 -2.58 11.65 10.01
N TYR A 61 -1.48 11.10 9.48
CA TYR A 61 -0.52 11.87 8.69
C TYR A 61 -1.11 12.38 7.36
N MET A 62 -1.99 11.63 6.72
CA MET A 62 -2.70 12.04 5.51
C MET A 62 -3.73 13.16 5.78
N ASN A 63 -4.49 13.07 6.87
CA ASN A 63 -5.47 14.08 7.28
C ASN A 63 -4.84 15.44 7.62
N GLY A 64 -3.59 15.46 8.09
CA GLY A 64 -2.85 16.70 8.36
C GLY A 64 -2.35 17.42 7.10
N ALA A 65 -2.25 16.71 5.96
CA ALA A 65 -1.75 17.27 4.69
C ALA A 65 -2.88 17.59 3.69
N ASP A 66 -3.90 16.73 3.59
CA ASP A 66 -5.12 16.96 2.82
C ASP A 66 -6.25 16.11 3.46
N PRO A 67 -7.24 16.73 4.14
CA PRO A 67 -8.34 16.00 4.78
C PRO A 67 -9.15 15.12 3.82
N LYS A 68 -9.16 15.46 2.52
CA LYS A 68 -9.84 14.63 1.52
C LYS A 68 -9.03 13.40 1.16
N LEU A 69 -7.73 13.33 1.42
CA LEU A 69 -6.90 12.19 1.01
C LEU A 69 -7.31 10.88 1.71
N ALA A 70 -7.83 10.96 2.93
CA ALA A 70 -8.31 9.79 3.66
C ALA A 70 -9.69 9.30 3.20
N SER A 71 -10.53 10.19 2.66
CA SER A 71 -11.91 9.89 2.25
C SER A 71 -12.11 9.83 0.74
N ARG A 72 -11.15 10.30 -0.06
CA ARG A 72 -11.26 10.40 -1.52
C ARG A 72 -11.55 9.03 -2.11
N THR A 73 -12.66 8.95 -2.80
CA THR A 73 -13.13 7.73 -3.47
C THR A 73 -12.46 7.57 -4.82
N TRP A 74 -12.49 6.35 -5.35
CA TRP A 74 -12.07 6.13 -6.73
C TRP A 74 -12.91 6.91 -7.74
N GLN A 75 -14.20 7.14 -7.47
CA GLN A 75 -15.07 7.97 -8.31
C GLN A 75 -14.53 9.39 -8.45
N GLU A 76 -14.18 10.04 -7.34
CA GLU A 76 -13.63 11.40 -7.37
C GLU A 76 -12.27 11.47 -8.08
N VAL A 77 -11.41 10.46 -7.90
CA VAL A 77 -10.15 10.36 -8.65
C VAL A 77 -10.42 10.25 -10.14
N MET A 78 -11.33 9.34 -10.49
CA MET A 78 -11.76 9.08 -11.85
C MET A 78 -12.28 10.37 -12.51
N GLU A 79 -13.25 11.05 -11.91
CA GLU A 79 -13.79 12.32 -12.40
C GLU A 79 -12.70 13.40 -12.54
N GLY A 80 -11.78 13.47 -11.57
CA GLY A 80 -10.65 14.39 -11.60
C GLY A 80 -9.72 14.15 -12.80
N ILE A 81 -9.48 12.90 -13.19
CA ILE A 81 -8.69 12.57 -14.38
C ILE A 81 -9.42 12.99 -15.65
N VAL A 82 -10.73 12.73 -15.77
CA VAL A 82 -11.55 13.13 -16.94
C VAL A 82 -11.55 14.63 -17.12
N ALA A 83 -11.70 15.39 -16.03
CA ALA A 83 -11.71 16.85 -16.06
C ALA A 83 -10.41 17.44 -16.63
N GLN A 84 -9.29 16.70 -16.55
CA GLN A 84 -7.99 17.10 -17.11
C GLN A 84 -7.80 16.70 -18.58
N LYS A 85 -8.74 15.97 -19.20
CA LYS A 85 -8.65 15.54 -20.61
C LYS A 85 -9.48 16.44 -21.52
N SER A 86 -9.08 16.53 -22.78
CA SER A 86 -9.84 17.19 -23.85
C SER A 86 -10.19 16.21 -24.97
N ASP A 87 -11.15 16.62 -25.80
CA ASP A 87 -11.46 16.01 -27.09
C ASP A 87 -11.73 14.49 -27.03
N GLU A 88 -11.26 13.75 -28.03
CA GLU A 88 -11.46 12.30 -28.14
C GLU A 88 -10.84 11.54 -26.95
N THR A 89 -9.77 12.08 -26.36
CA THR A 89 -9.18 11.47 -25.15
C THR A 89 -10.18 11.52 -24.00
N ARG A 90 -10.84 12.66 -23.79
CA ARG A 90 -11.88 12.79 -22.75
C ARG A 90 -13.01 11.79 -22.98
N ARG A 91 -13.50 11.68 -24.21
CA ARG A 91 -14.57 10.74 -24.58
C ARG A 91 -14.19 9.29 -24.25
N ARG A 92 -12.98 8.85 -24.61
CA ARG A 92 -12.50 7.50 -24.30
C ARG A 92 -12.44 7.23 -22.80
N TRP A 93 -11.98 8.20 -22.01
CA TRP A 93 -11.94 8.09 -20.56
C TRP A 93 -13.35 8.01 -19.96
N GLU A 94 -14.27 8.87 -20.39
CA GLU A 94 -15.67 8.85 -19.93
C GLU A 94 -16.37 7.51 -20.22
N VAL A 95 -16.06 6.86 -21.35
CA VAL A 95 -16.57 5.53 -21.68
C VAL A 95 -15.92 4.47 -20.78
N ALA A 96 -14.59 4.48 -20.67
CA ALA A 96 -13.85 3.50 -19.88
C ALA A 96 -14.32 3.47 -18.42
N MET A 97 -14.56 4.64 -17.82
CA MET A 97 -14.93 4.72 -16.40
C MET A 97 -16.38 4.35 -16.11
N LYS A 98 -17.22 4.22 -17.14
CA LYS A 98 -18.58 3.68 -17.01
C LYS A 98 -18.60 2.15 -17.00
N ASP A 99 -17.45 1.51 -17.20
CA ASP A 99 -17.34 0.06 -17.11
C ASP A 99 -17.75 -0.41 -15.70
N ARG A 100 -18.62 -1.44 -15.68
CA ARG A 100 -19.15 -2.08 -14.47
C ARG A 100 -18.06 -2.76 -13.66
N ASN A 101 -16.93 -3.08 -14.28
CA ASN A 101 -15.77 -3.64 -13.60
C ASN A 101 -15.25 -2.72 -12.47
N PHE A 102 -15.46 -1.41 -12.60
CA PHE A 102 -15.09 -0.45 -11.57
C PHE A 102 -16.10 -0.34 -10.41
N ASP A 103 -17.29 -0.94 -10.52
CA ASP A 103 -18.34 -0.78 -9.50
C ASP A 103 -17.91 -1.29 -8.12
N GLY A 104 -17.05 -2.31 -8.07
CA GLY A 104 -16.48 -2.84 -6.83
C GLY A 104 -15.50 -1.89 -6.11
N ILE A 105 -14.99 -0.86 -6.80
CA ILE A 105 -14.04 0.11 -6.24
C ILE A 105 -14.55 1.54 -6.25
N ARG A 106 -15.56 1.88 -7.05
CA ARG A 106 -16.03 3.24 -7.33
C ARG A 106 -16.22 4.10 -6.07
N ASN A 107 -16.93 3.56 -5.08
CA ASN A 107 -17.25 4.26 -3.83
C ASN A 107 -16.27 3.93 -2.70
N ARG A 108 -15.21 3.18 -2.97
CA ARG A 108 -14.21 2.81 -1.96
C ARG A 108 -13.18 3.94 -1.82
N PRO A 109 -12.80 4.32 -0.59
CA PRO A 109 -11.68 5.22 -0.38
C PRO A 109 -10.38 4.66 -0.97
N VAL A 110 -9.62 5.49 -1.67
CA VAL A 110 -8.34 5.10 -2.30
C VAL A 110 -7.40 4.50 -1.25
N ALA A 111 -7.32 5.13 -0.08
CA ALA A 111 -6.48 4.67 1.04
C ALA A 111 -6.88 3.30 1.62
N GLU A 112 -8.10 2.81 1.33
CA GLU A 112 -8.61 1.51 1.81
C GLU A 112 -8.64 0.44 0.71
N THR A 113 -8.06 0.74 -0.45
CA THR A 113 -8.06 -0.17 -1.59
C THR A 113 -6.95 -1.18 -1.48
N ARG A 114 -7.36 -2.44 -1.32
CA ARG A 114 -6.45 -3.59 -1.34
C ARG A 114 -6.23 -4.15 -2.76
N PRO A 115 -5.12 -4.88 -3.01
CA PRO A 115 -4.80 -5.45 -4.33
C PRO A 115 -5.90 -6.34 -4.92
N GLU A 116 -6.66 -7.07 -4.08
CA GLU A 116 -7.70 -7.99 -4.55
C GLU A 116 -8.86 -7.26 -5.24
N HIS A 117 -9.14 -6.01 -4.83
CA HIS A 117 -10.16 -5.20 -5.48
C HIS A 117 -9.74 -4.77 -6.89
N PHE A 118 -8.46 -4.45 -7.07
CA PHE A 118 -7.90 -4.19 -8.39
C PHE A 118 -7.87 -5.44 -9.25
N PHE A 119 -7.45 -6.57 -8.68
CA PHE A 119 -7.47 -7.83 -9.40
C PHE A 119 -8.87 -8.12 -9.95
N LYS A 120 -9.91 -7.96 -9.14
CA LYS A 120 -11.30 -8.10 -9.59
C LYS A 120 -11.67 -7.09 -10.68
N ALA A 121 -11.42 -5.81 -10.44
CA ALA A 121 -11.76 -4.75 -11.39
C ALA A 121 -11.02 -4.85 -12.74
N LEU A 122 -9.85 -5.48 -12.76
CA LEU A 122 -9.05 -5.65 -13.99
C LEU A 122 -9.25 -7.01 -14.65
N SER A 123 -9.66 -8.04 -13.89
CA SER A 123 -9.84 -9.40 -14.42
C SER A 123 -11.14 -9.57 -15.19
N ASP A 124 -12.19 -8.83 -14.82
CA ASP A 124 -13.50 -8.89 -15.49
C ASP A 124 -13.51 -8.06 -16.81
N GLY A 125 -12.45 -7.31 -17.07
CA GLY A 125 -12.28 -6.44 -18.25
C GLY A 125 -11.81 -7.19 -19.50
N LYS A 126 -12.72 -7.80 -20.25
CA LYS A 126 -12.48 -8.09 -21.67
C LYS A 126 -12.54 -6.78 -22.47
N VAL A 127 -11.48 -5.99 -22.47
CA VAL A 127 -11.36 -4.88 -23.44
C VAL A 127 -9.97 -4.87 -24.07
N SER A 128 -9.82 -5.75 -25.07
CA SER A 128 -9.01 -5.45 -26.24
C SER A 128 -9.87 -4.55 -27.13
N THR A 129 -9.44 -3.32 -27.43
CA THR A 129 -9.53 -2.61 -28.73
C THR A 129 -8.80 -1.28 -28.60
#